data_AF-A0A916RXH7-F1
#
_entry.id   AF-A0A916RXH7-F1
#
_cell.length_a   1.000
_cell.length_b   1.000
_cell.length_c   1.000
_cell.angle_alpha   90.00
_cell.angle_beta   90.00
_cell.angle_gamma   90.00
#
_symmetry.space_group_name_H-M   'P 1'
#
loop_
_entity.id
_entity.type
_entity.pdbx_description
1 polymer ?
#
loop_
_entity_poly.entity_id
_entity_poly.type
_entity_poly.pdbx_seq_one_letter_code
_entity_poly.pdbx_strand_id
1 'polypeptide(L)'
;MPVPVQLVRRVFLALVLALTATAFAALRGPQPDISIPLDTLNFQPPTQEFMLAGSSMLTLNFVDPQHLLLTFEVHTLLKRIPGDPPDDQDRNVRAILLELPAGRVLARTEWRLHDRGQYLWNLGHGHFLLRIRDTLTTLAPLTNLAAGDAFHQTPFVRVLDRQIGAILLTPESDVLTIETKARTTTPADPLAAPDPDPVQVNFYRIAIPDTPTAEVHALYAGAGRTNKFGNFILTGAGYLEVLDQGHQHWAFNFDTFSGQTWELAAFDSTCKPIPVFVSSSEFVAFACHNTPTPQILGGFDMRGNQMWQQGVFGDYLAPHFVFSAASGRFAFGRILTTTPLADQTEELVPAQVSSETVVVYQAESGKQILKLDCSPVEVTGENYAISSDGLSFGIIRNNALEIYKLPALNRKEQSDLKLDQAAAPKPTDLPVHLTAAPQTAAASTPEQPAQPTPAKPAQPSQTPSTAASSQQPTAASSQPQPPSTPTTTSSSEDNTQGDQAPEHRQRPTLYTLPTDPQNEGSAK
;
A
#
# COMPACT_ATOMS: atom_id res chain seq x y z
N MET A 1 -17.94 -14.83 -66.22
CA MET A 1 -17.77 -13.37 -66.05
C MET A 1 -16.60 -13.13 -65.11
N PRO A 2 -15.53 -12.43 -65.51
CA PRO A 2 -14.35 -12.24 -64.67
C PRO A 2 -14.66 -11.18 -63.60
N VAL A 3 -14.49 -11.55 -62.34
CA VAL A 3 -14.58 -10.59 -61.22
C VAL A 3 -13.43 -9.58 -61.37
N PRO A 4 -13.70 -8.27 -61.33
CA PRO A 4 -12.65 -7.27 -61.51
C PRO A 4 -11.68 -7.32 -60.33
N VAL A 5 -10.45 -7.74 -60.61
CA VAL A 5 -9.32 -7.87 -59.66
C VAL A 5 -9.06 -6.58 -58.85
N GLN A 6 -9.46 -5.42 -59.39
CA GLN A 6 -9.34 -4.14 -58.70
C GLN A 6 -10.30 -3.97 -57.51
N LEU A 7 -11.47 -4.61 -57.54
CA LEU A 7 -12.44 -4.51 -56.44
C LEU A 7 -11.97 -5.29 -55.21
N VAL A 8 -11.44 -6.50 -55.44
CA VAL A 8 -10.88 -7.36 -54.38
C VAL A 8 -9.70 -6.68 -53.70
N ARG A 9 -8.83 -6.00 -54.47
CA ARG A 9 -7.66 -5.31 -53.92
C ARG A 9 -8.01 -4.09 -53.07
N ARG A 10 -9.08 -3.36 -53.42
CA ARG A 10 -9.56 -2.22 -52.62
C ARG A 10 -10.26 -2.65 -51.33
N VAL A 11 -11.04 -3.72 -51.38
CA VAL A 11 -11.68 -4.30 -50.19
C VAL A 11 -10.63 -4.87 -49.23
N PHE A 12 -9.62 -5.57 -49.75
CA PHE A 12 -8.54 -6.11 -48.92
C PHE A 12 -7.69 -5.00 -48.28
N LEU A 13 -7.38 -3.92 -49.01
CA LEU A 13 -6.65 -2.77 -48.44
C LEU A 13 -7.47 -2.04 -47.36
N ALA A 14 -8.77 -1.86 -47.57
CA ALA A 14 -9.66 -1.26 -46.57
C ALA A 14 -9.80 -2.15 -45.32
N LEU A 15 -9.84 -3.48 -45.49
CA LEU A 15 -9.90 -4.43 -44.38
C LEU A 15 -8.59 -4.42 -43.57
N VAL A 16 -7.43 -4.35 -44.23
CA VAL A 16 -6.12 -4.26 -43.57
C VAL A 16 -5.95 -2.91 -42.85
N LEU A 17 -6.44 -1.80 -43.40
CA LEU A 17 -6.46 -0.49 -42.71
C LEU A 17 -7.41 -0.48 -41.50
N ALA A 18 -8.57 -1.13 -41.59
CA ALA A 18 -9.50 -1.26 -40.47
C ALA A 18 -8.95 -2.18 -39.35
N LEU A 19 -8.28 -3.28 -39.71
CA LEU A 19 -7.65 -4.21 -38.76
C LEU A 19 -6.39 -3.62 -38.09
N THR A 20 -5.67 -2.71 -38.76
CA THR A 20 -4.54 -2.02 -38.14
C THR A 20 -5.00 -0.91 -37.19
N ALA A 21 -6.05 -0.16 -37.53
CA ALA A 21 -6.59 0.89 -36.66
C ALA A 21 -7.13 0.37 -35.32
N THR A 22 -7.76 -0.81 -35.29
CA THR A 22 -8.23 -1.44 -34.05
C THR A 22 -7.09 -1.98 -33.19
N ALA A 23 -6.02 -2.50 -33.81
CA ALA A 23 -4.83 -2.95 -33.08
C ALA A 23 -4.10 -1.80 -32.36
N PHE A 24 -4.02 -0.61 -32.97
CA PHE A 24 -3.42 0.57 -32.32
C PHE A 24 -4.27 1.17 -31.20
N ALA A 25 -5.60 1.02 -31.26
CA ALA A 25 -6.49 1.49 -30.19
C ALA A 25 -6.38 0.60 -28.93
N ALA A 26 -6.19 -0.71 -29.08
CA ALA A 26 -6.00 -1.64 -27.97
C ALA A 26 -4.65 -1.45 -27.22
N LEU A 27 -3.68 -0.78 -27.85
CA LEU A 27 -2.39 -0.42 -27.24
C LEU A 27 -2.45 0.84 -26.36
N ARG A 28 -3.51 1.65 -26.47
CA ARG A 28 -3.71 2.83 -25.63
C ARG A 28 -4.68 2.45 -24.53
N GLY A 29 -4.21 2.46 -23.28
CA GLY A 29 -5.04 2.27 -22.09
C GLY A 29 -6.20 3.29 -22.01
N PRO A 30 -7.02 3.26 -20.94
CA PRO A 30 -8.16 4.17 -20.82
C PRO A 30 -7.71 5.64 -20.99
N GLN A 31 -8.49 6.40 -21.75
CA GLN A 31 -8.19 7.81 -22.02
C GLN A 31 -8.59 8.68 -20.81
N PRO A 32 -7.74 9.65 -20.42
CA PRO A 32 -8.07 10.57 -19.34
C PRO A 32 -9.13 11.58 -19.79
N ASP A 33 -9.97 12.02 -18.87
CA ASP A 33 -10.95 13.10 -19.07
C ASP A 33 -10.28 14.48 -19.13
N ILE A 34 -9.19 14.66 -18.37
CA ILE A 34 -8.39 15.88 -18.31
C ILE A 34 -6.92 15.49 -18.39
N SER A 35 -6.14 16.20 -19.20
CA SER A 35 -4.68 16.05 -19.26
C SER A 35 -4.03 17.43 -19.23
N ILE A 36 -3.22 17.69 -18.21
CA ILE A 36 -2.51 18.95 -17.98
C ILE A 36 -1.00 18.71 -18.15
N PRO A 37 -0.37 19.30 -19.17
CA PRO A 37 1.08 19.15 -19.38
C PRO A 37 1.89 19.77 -18.23
N LEU A 38 2.80 19.00 -17.64
CA LEU A 38 3.58 19.43 -16.48
C LEU A 38 4.81 20.29 -16.83
N ASP A 39 5.22 20.32 -18.10
CA ASP A 39 6.30 21.21 -18.59
C ASP A 39 6.03 22.67 -18.24
N THR A 40 4.77 23.08 -18.28
CA THR A 40 4.32 24.44 -17.97
C THR A 40 4.49 24.82 -16.50
N LEU A 41 4.71 23.83 -15.63
CA LEU A 41 4.93 23.97 -14.19
C LEU A 41 6.42 23.88 -13.81
N ASN A 42 7.30 23.74 -14.81
CA ASN A 42 8.73 23.43 -14.64
C ASN A 42 8.95 22.12 -13.86
N PHE A 43 8.04 21.16 -14.03
CA PHE A 43 8.22 19.82 -13.51
C PHE A 43 9.37 19.14 -14.25
N GLN A 44 10.15 18.37 -13.51
CA GLN A 44 11.18 17.49 -14.06
C GLN A 44 10.92 16.11 -13.50
N PRO A 45 10.79 15.07 -14.35
CA PRO A 45 10.60 13.72 -13.86
C PRO A 45 11.80 13.31 -12.99
N PRO A 46 11.58 12.62 -11.86
CA PRO A 46 12.61 11.99 -11.07
C PRO A 46 13.51 11.08 -11.90
N THR A 47 14.81 11.02 -11.57
CA THR A 47 15.70 10.04 -12.17
C THR A 47 15.50 8.65 -11.55
N GLN A 48 15.80 7.60 -12.31
CA GLN A 48 15.60 6.23 -11.83
C GLN A 48 16.46 5.86 -10.61
N GLU A 49 17.55 6.59 -10.37
CA GLU A 49 18.42 6.39 -9.21
C GLU A 49 17.73 6.79 -7.90
N PHE A 50 16.96 7.89 -7.91
CA PHE A 50 16.21 8.31 -6.71
C PHE A 50 14.95 7.47 -6.49
N MET A 51 14.43 6.84 -7.55
CA MET A 51 13.26 5.97 -7.46
C MET A 51 13.47 4.79 -6.50
N LEU A 52 14.65 4.17 -6.48
CA LEU A 52 14.89 2.98 -5.67
C LEU A 52 15.22 3.28 -4.21
N ALA A 53 15.54 4.53 -3.90
CA ALA A 53 15.93 4.97 -2.56
C ALA A 53 14.73 5.16 -1.60
N GLY A 54 13.49 4.85 -2.03
CA GLY A 54 12.29 5.01 -1.21
C GLY A 54 11.97 6.46 -0.81
N SER A 55 12.48 7.42 -1.59
CA SER A 55 12.40 8.85 -1.29
C SER A 55 11.08 9.44 -1.80
N SER A 56 10.35 10.17 -0.95
CA SER A 56 9.15 10.91 -1.37
C SER A 56 9.56 12.13 -2.19
N MET A 57 9.41 12.08 -3.51
CA MET A 57 9.86 13.15 -4.42
C MET A 57 8.72 13.93 -5.05
N LEU A 58 7.51 13.36 -5.02
CA LEU A 58 6.33 13.83 -5.72
C LEU A 58 5.12 13.45 -4.89
N THR A 59 4.20 14.39 -4.65
CA THR A 59 2.88 14.05 -4.11
C THR A 59 1.78 14.68 -4.96
N LEU A 60 0.69 13.95 -5.15
CA LEU A 60 -0.54 14.42 -5.75
C LEU A 60 -1.68 14.19 -4.77
N ASN A 61 -2.46 15.22 -4.47
CA ASN A 61 -3.60 15.09 -3.58
C ASN A 61 -4.78 15.95 -4.05
N PHE A 62 -6.00 15.44 -3.92
CA PHE A 62 -7.22 16.25 -4.04
C PHE A 62 -7.40 17.11 -2.79
N VAL A 63 -7.57 18.41 -3.00
CA VAL A 63 -8.01 19.35 -1.95
C VAL A 63 -9.53 19.31 -1.86
N ASP A 64 -10.19 19.30 -3.01
CA ASP A 64 -11.62 19.08 -3.23
C ASP A 64 -11.82 18.48 -4.66
N PRO A 65 -13.04 18.25 -5.15
CA PRO A 65 -13.24 17.70 -6.49
C PRO A 65 -12.79 18.60 -7.67
N GLN A 66 -12.44 19.86 -7.42
CA GLN A 66 -12.04 20.86 -8.43
C GLN A 66 -10.60 21.35 -8.25
N HIS A 67 -9.90 20.97 -7.19
CA HIS A 67 -8.58 21.49 -6.88
C HIS A 67 -7.62 20.40 -6.45
N LEU A 68 -6.38 20.50 -6.92
CA LEU A 68 -5.30 19.57 -6.61
C LEU A 68 -4.14 20.31 -5.95
N LEU A 69 -3.53 19.65 -4.97
CA LEU A 69 -2.22 20.00 -4.43
C LEU A 69 -1.18 19.05 -5.04
N LEU A 70 -0.31 19.62 -5.86
CA LEU A 70 0.82 18.95 -6.49
C LEU A 70 2.11 19.42 -5.82
N THR A 71 2.95 18.49 -5.37
CA THR A 71 4.28 18.82 -4.85
C THR A 71 5.35 18.02 -5.56
N PHE A 72 6.50 18.62 -5.86
CA PHE A 72 7.62 17.93 -6.50
C PHE A 72 8.97 18.54 -6.13
N GLU A 73 10.01 17.71 -6.14
CA GLU A 73 11.38 18.15 -5.92
C GLU A 73 11.88 19.07 -7.05
N VAL A 74 12.59 20.14 -6.67
CA VAL A 74 13.20 21.09 -7.60
C VAL A 74 14.71 21.00 -7.51
N HIS A 75 15.34 20.52 -8.58
CA HIS A 75 16.79 20.40 -8.69
C HIS A 75 17.44 21.78 -8.86
N THR A 76 17.85 22.38 -7.75
CA THR A 76 18.55 23.68 -7.71
C THR A 76 19.71 23.64 -6.73
N LEU A 77 20.66 24.56 -6.90
CA LEU A 77 21.74 24.72 -5.93
C LEU A 77 21.18 25.19 -4.59
N LEU A 78 21.39 24.40 -3.54
CA LEU A 78 20.97 24.73 -2.18
C LEU A 78 22.00 25.62 -1.50
N LYS A 79 21.54 26.74 -0.94
CA LYS A 79 22.37 27.58 -0.08
C LYS A 79 22.54 26.89 1.27
N ARG A 80 23.76 26.61 1.72
CA ARG A 80 24.01 26.06 3.07
C ARG A 80 23.40 26.96 4.14
N ILE A 81 22.61 26.39 5.05
CA ILE A 81 22.15 27.10 6.25
C ILE A 81 23.20 26.89 7.35
N PRO A 82 23.63 27.95 8.05
CA PRO A 82 24.53 27.81 9.19
C PRO A 82 23.92 26.92 10.27
N GLY A 83 24.64 25.86 10.67
CA GLY A 83 24.21 24.97 11.74
C GLY A 83 23.39 23.74 11.29
N ASP A 84 23.11 23.59 10.00
CA ASP A 84 22.53 22.34 9.46
C ASP A 84 23.49 21.17 9.74
N PRO A 85 23.00 20.08 10.34
CA PRO A 85 23.78 18.86 10.52
C PRO A 85 24.33 18.30 9.20
N PRO A 86 25.54 17.71 9.21
CA PRO A 86 26.19 17.21 8.00
C PRO A 86 25.49 15.99 7.38
N ASP A 87 24.61 15.33 8.12
CA ASP A 87 23.81 14.19 7.71
C ASP A 87 22.45 14.57 7.10
N ASP A 88 22.09 15.86 7.10
CA ASP A 88 20.85 16.33 6.46
C ASP A 88 20.88 16.09 4.95
N GLN A 89 19.79 15.54 4.44
CA GLN A 89 19.58 15.31 3.02
C GLN A 89 18.67 16.40 2.47
N ASP A 90 19.18 17.63 2.52
CA ASP A 90 18.41 18.82 2.14
C ASP A 90 17.90 18.74 0.70
N ARG A 91 16.68 19.23 0.49
CA ARG A 91 16.06 19.39 -0.83
C ARG A 91 15.02 20.50 -0.81
N ASN A 92 14.76 21.07 -1.98
CA ASN A 92 13.65 21.99 -2.18
C ASN A 92 12.49 21.25 -2.83
N VAL A 93 11.30 21.35 -2.24
CA VAL A 93 10.05 20.85 -2.80
C VAL A 93 9.17 22.04 -3.15
N ARG A 94 8.74 22.12 -4.41
CA ARG A 94 7.73 23.08 -4.83
C ARG A 94 6.35 22.51 -4.58
N ALA A 95 5.45 23.32 -4.03
CA ALA A 95 4.05 23.00 -3.88
C ALA A 95 3.21 23.95 -4.75
N ILE A 96 2.25 23.38 -5.49
CA ILE A 96 1.41 24.09 -6.45
C ILE A 96 -0.05 23.71 -6.19
N LEU A 97 -0.89 24.72 -5.97
CA LEU A 97 -2.34 24.57 -5.93
C LEU A 97 -2.90 24.81 -7.34
N LEU A 98 -3.56 23.80 -7.89
CA LEU A 98 -4.09 23.79 -9.26
C LEU A 98 -5.63 23.76 -9.25
N GLU A 99 -6.25 24.47 -10.18
CA GLU A 99 -7.68 24.41 -10.49
C GLU A 99 -7.94 23.49 -11.70
N LEU A 100 -8.93 22.62 -11.57
CA LEU A 100 -9.44 21.74 -12.63
C LEU A 100 -10.66 22.38 -13.33
N PRO A 101 -10.88 22.10 -14.64
CA PRO A 101 -10.05 21.26 -15.52
C PRO A 101 -8.89 22.02 -16.18
N ALA A 102 -8.81 23.35 -15.99
CA ALA A 102 -7.91 24.21 -16.75
C ALA A 102 -6.42 24.01 -16.44
N GLY A 103 -6.08 23.41 -15.29
CA GLY A 103 -4.71 23.32 -14.81
C GLY A 103 -4.14 24.67 -14.42
N ARG A 104 -5.00 25.63 -14.04
CA ARG A 104 -4.58 26.98 -13.69
C ARG A 104 -3.93 26.96 -12.31
N VAL A 105 -2.72 27.51 -12.20
CA VAL A 105 -2.04 27.68 -10.92
C VAL A 105 -2.71 28.80 -10.11
N LEU A 106 -3.29 28.45 -8.96
CA LEU A 106 -3.91 29.40 -8.03
C LEU A 106 -2.89 29.97 -7.05
N ALA A 107 -1.99 29.12 -6.55
CA ALA A 107 -0.93 29.51 -5.62
C ALA A 107 0.29 28.59 -5.80
N ARG A 108 1.45 29.07 -5.38
CA ARG A 108 2.69 28.29 -5.33
C ARG A 108 3.55 28.67 -4.12
N THR A 109 4.30 27.71 -3.60
CA THR A 109 5.34 27.95 -2.59
C THR A 109 6.48 26.95 -2.77
N GLU A 110 7.57 27.14 -2.05
CA GLU A 110 8.69 26.20 -1.97
C GLU A 110 9.02 25.92 -0.51
N TRP A 111 9.19 24.64 -0.18
CA TRP A 111 9.60 24.16 1.14
C TRP A 111 11.00 23.60 1.05
N ARG A 112 11.85 23.96 2.02
CA ARG A 112 13.12 23.27 2.22
C ARG A 112 12.89 22.14 3.22
N LEU A 113 13.09 20.91 2.76
CA LEU A 113 13.06 19.70 3.57
C LEU A 113 14.50 19.30 3.91
N HIS A 114 14.68 18.60 5.03
CA HIS A 114 15.99 18.20 5.56
C HIS A 114 16.27 16.69 5.43
N ASP A 115 15.32 15.94 4.87
CA ASP A 115 15.43 14.50 4.66
C ASP A 115 14.59 14.08 3.45
N ARG A 116 14.68 12.79 3.11
CA ARG A 116 13.99 12.19 1.96
C ARG A 116 12.66 11.50 2.27
N GLY A 117 12.21 11.50 3.52
CA GLY A 117 10.98 10.83 3.93
C GLY A 117 9.71 11.50 3.39
N GLN A 118 8.58 10.80 3.50
CA GLN A 118 7.26 11.39 3.26
C GLN A 118 7.10 12.68 4.08
N TYR A 119 6.50 13.70 3.47
CA TYR A 119 6.41 15.02 4.07
C TYR A 119 5.01 15.62 4.05
N LEU A 120 4.06 15.00 3.33
CA LEU A 120 2.70 15.52 3.19
C LEU A 120 1.68 14.40 3.36
N TRP A 121 0.67 14.63 4.20
CA TRP A 121 -0.49 13.74 4.36
C TRP A 121 -1.77 14.54 4.17
N ASN A 122 -2.74 13.98 3.45
CA ASN A 122 -4.07 14.54 3.32
C ASN A 122 -4.88 14.22 4.58
N LEU A 123 -5.37 15.25 5.28
CA LEU A 123 -6.21 15.11 6.47
C LEU A 123 -7.72 15.12 6.14
N GLY A 124 -8.05 15.18 4.85
CA GLY A 124 -9.41 15.36 4.36
C GLY A 124 -9.86 16.82 4.41
N HIS A 125 -11.00 17.11 3.79
CA HIS A 125 -11.65 18.43 3.82
C HIS A 125 -10.72 19.59 3.39
N GLY A 126 -9.78 19.34 2.49
CA GLY A 126 -8.82 20.33 2.02
C GLY A 126 -7.71 20.71 3.00
N HIS A 127 -7.52 19.94 4.07
CA HIS A 127 -6.47 20.12 5.06
C HIS A 127 -5.33 19.12 4.85
N PHE A 128 -4.11 19.54 5.19
CA PHE A 128 -2.92 18.71 5.04
C PHE A 128 -2.02 18.84 6.26
N LEU A 129 -1.34 17.74 6.59
CA LEU A 129 -0.23 17.71 7.53
C LEU A 129 1.08 17.81 6.75
N LEU A 130 1.91 18.80 7.09
CA LEU A 130 3.25 19.00 6.55
C LEU A 130 4.30 18.69 7.62
N ARG A 131 5.21 17.78 7.29
CA ARG A 131 6.39 17.48 8.11
C ARG A 131 7.63 18.09 7.47
N ILE A 132 8.29 18.94 8.23
CA ILE A 132 9.65 19.40 7.93
C ILE A 132 10.53 18.91 9.06
N ARG A 133 11.32 17.86 8.79
CA ARG A 133 12.17 17.17 9.78
C ARG A 133 11.31 16.64 10.94
N ASP A 134 11.41 17.28 12.11
CA ASP A 134 10.70 16.91 13.34
C ASP A 134 9.60 17.92 13.71
N THR A 135 9.28 18.84 12.80
CA THR A 135 8.22 19.83 12.97
C THR A 135 7.00 19.40 12.18
N LEU A 136 5.85 19.40 12.84
CA LEU A 136 4.55 19.13 12.23
C LEU A 136 3.69 20.39 12.22
N THR A 137 3.24 20.75 11.03
CA THR A 137 2.35 21.90 10.79
C THR A 137 1.17 21.44 9.95
N THR A 138 0.05 22.16 10.03
CA THR A 138 -1.10 21.97 9.15
C THR A 138 -1.26 23.14 8.20
N LEU A 139 -1.89 22.87 7.05
CA LEU A 139 -2.20 23.85 6.03
C LEU A 139 -3.55 23.55 5.38
N ALA A 140 -4.28 24.61 5.02
CA ALA A 140 -5.60 24.57 4.38
C ALA A 140 -5.61 25.46 3.12
N PRO A 141 -5.08 24.98 1.97
CA PRO A 141 -4.75 25.82 0.83
C PRO A 141 -5.90 26.66 0.28
N LEU A 142 -7.09 26.07 0.15
CA LEU A 142 -8.25 26.80 -0.37
C LEU A 142 -8.83 27.78 0.65
N THR A 143 -8.90 27.40 1.92
CA THR A 143 -9.39 28.27 2.99
C THR A 143 -8.53 29.53 3.09
N ASN A 144 -7.20 29.36 3.02
CA ASN A 144 -6.26 30.47 3.16
C ASN A 144 -6.01 31.24 1.85
N LEU A 145 -6.48 30.71 0.70
CA LEU A 145 -6.30 31.36 -0.61
C LEU A 145 -6.90 32.77 -0.64
N ALA A 146 -8.06 32.98 -0.01
CA ALA A 146 -8.73 34.27 0.05
C ALA A 146 -7.92 35.34 0.82
N ALA A 147 -7.08 34.93 1.77
CA ALA A 147 -6.18 35.79 2.52
C ALA A 147 -4.87 36.08 1.78
N GLY A 148 -4.63 35.45 0.62
CA GLY A 148 -3.40 35.60 -0.16
C GLY A 148 -2.21 34.77 0.34
N ASP A 149 -2.42 33.92 1.35
CA ASP A 149 -1.40 33.03 1.92
C ASP A 149 -1.89 31.59 1.95
N ALA A 150 -2.15 31.00 0.78
CA ALA A 150 -2.67 29.65 0.65
C ALA A 150 -1.86 28.62 1.47
N PHE A 151 -0.54 28.78 1.54
CA PHE A 151 0.33 27.84 2.23
C PHE A 151 0.70 28.26 3.66
N HIS A 152 -0.15 29.05 4.31
CA HIS A 152 0.00 29.39 5.71
C HIS A 152 0.13 28.13 6.56
N GLN A 153 1.23 28.03 7.31
CA GLN A 153 1.54 26.88 8.17
C GLN A 153 1.13 27.17 9.61
N THR A 154 0.21 26.37 10.14
CA THR A 154 -0.21 26.43 11.54
C THR A 154 0.52 25.35 12.33
N PRO A 155 1.21 25.68 13.44
CA PRO A 155 1.83 24.66 14.30
C PRO A 155 0.78 23.65 14.80
N PHE A 156 1.09 22.35 14.70
CA PHE A 156 0.12 21.30 15.01
C PHE A 156 0.53 20.47 16.24
N VAL A 157 1.53 19.60 16.09
CA VAL A 157 2.09 18.79 17.17
C VAL A 157 3.58 19.09 17.31
N ARG A 158 4.03 19.39 18.53
CA ARG A 158 5.44 19.64 18.82
C ARG A 158 6.12 18.35 19.30
N VAL A 159 7.08 17.86 18.52
CA VAL A 159 7.97 16.77 18.91
C VAL A 159 9.27 17.39 19.42
N LEU A 160 9.47 17.34 20.74
CA LEU A 160 10.66 17.90 21.39
C LEU A 160 11.71 16.79 21.61
N ASP A 161 12.97 17.09 21.31
CA ASP A 161 14.15 16.25 21.61
C ASP A 161 14.13 14.81 21.07
N ARG A 162 13.25 14.54 20.12
CA ARG A 162 13.09 13.26 19.44
C ARG A 162 13.15 13.47 17.93
N GLN A 163 13.42 12.37 17.22
CA GLN A 163 13.36 12.31 15.77
C GLN A 163 12.09 11.57 15.36
N ILE A 164 11.30 12.15 14.45
CA ILE A 164 10.16 11.48 13.84
C ILE A 164 10.68 10.44 12.86
N GLY A 165 10.24 9.19 13.02
CA GLY A 165 10.58 8.10 12.10
C GLY A 165 9.41 7.61 11.26
N ALA A 166 8.19 7.66 11.79
CA ALA A 166 6.99 7.30 11.03
C ALA A 166 5.78 8.16 11.44
N ILE A 167 4.90 8.40 10.48
CA ILE A 167 3.59 9.02 10.67
C ILE A 167 2.58 8.14 9.94
N LEU A 168 1.54 7.72 10.66
CA LEU A 168 0.46 6.92 10.10
C LEU A 168 -0.87 7.63 10.34
N LEU A 169 -1.75 7.55 9.35
CA LEU A 169 -3.08 8.15 9.38
C LEU A 169 -4.10 7.06 9.07
N THR A 170 -5.20 7.03 9.82
CA THR A 170 -6.33 6.14 9.52
C THR A 170 -6.99 6.52 8.20
N PRO A 171 -7.72 5.62 7.53
CA PRO A 171 -8.37 5.94 6.25
C PRO A 171 -9.36 7.11 6.33
N GLU A 172 -10.04 7.27 7.46
CA GLU A 172 -10.92 8.40 7.78
C GLU A 172 -10.17 9.69 8.12
N SER A 173 -8.85 9.64 8.29
CA SER A 173 -8.03 10.76 8.76
C SER A 173 -8.39 11.27 10.15
N ASP A 174 -8.94 10.42 11.01
CA ASP A 174 -9.42 10.76 12.35
C ASP A 174 -8.45 10.38 13.48
N VAL A 175 -7.49 9.49 13.24
CA VAL A 175 -6.42 9.14 14.19
C VAL A 175 -5.05 9.25 13.52
N LEU A 176 -4.20 10.05 14.14
CA LEU A 176 -2.79 10.22 13.80
C LEU A 176 -1.92 9.42 14.76
N THR A 177 -1.03 8.60 14.19
CA THR A 177 0.04 7.94 14.93
C THR A 177 1.37 8.58 14.59
N ILE A 178 2.11 9.02 15.60
CA ILE A 178 3.45 9.61 15.45
C ILE A 178 4.44 8.72 16.20
N GLU A 179 5.38 8.14 15.46
CA GLU A 179 6.44 7.31 16.01
C GLU A 179 7.76 8.05 16.00
N THR A 180 8.43 8.05 17.15
CA THR A 180 9.61 8.87 17.39
C THR A 180 10.69 8.09 18.12
N LYS A 181 11.96 8.36 17.84
CA LYS A 181 13.11 7.85 18.60
C LYS A 181 13.85 8.97 19.30
N ALA A 182 14.53 8.68 20.41
CA ALA A 182 15.40 9.67 21.05
C ALA A 182 16.51 10.10 20.07
N ARG A 183 16.87 11.39 20.06
CA ARG A 183 18.05 11.83 19.29
C ARG A 183 19.31 11.37 20.01
N THR A 184 20.19 10.67 19.31
CA THR A 184 21.49 10.28 19.84
C THR A 184 22.42 11.49 19.82
N THR A 185 22.34 12.34 20.85
CA THR A 185 23.14 13.58 20.96
C THR A 185 24.50 13.37 21.63
N THR A 186 24.72 12.19 22.23
CA THR A 186 25.96 11.84 22.94
C THR A 186 26.49 10.52 22.36
N PRO A 187 27.81 10.34 22.15
CA PRO A 187 28.34 9.01 21.84
C PRO A 187 27.83 8.04 22.90
N ALA A 188 27.14 6.99 22.47
CA ALA A 188 26.53 6.02 23.37
C ALA A 188 27.58 5.58 24.38
N ASP A 189 27.27 5.70 25.68
CA ASP A 189 28.11 5.10 26.72
C ASP A 189 28.15 3.60 26.42
N PRO A 190 29.29 3.01 26.03
CA PRO A 190 29.36 1.60 25.67
C PRO A 190 29.03 0.68 26.86
N LEU A 191 28.90 1.22 28.08
CA LEU A 191 28.48 0.50 29.28
C LEU A 191 26.97 0.62 29.58
N ALA A 192 26.24 1.53 28.91
CA ALA A 192 24.80 1.64 29.08
C ALA A 192 24.10 0.51 28.31
N ALA A 193 23.23 -0.23 28.99
CA ALA A 193 22.38 -1.20 28.32
C ALA A 193 21.48 -0.47 27.31
N PRO A 194 21.38 -0.96 26.05
CA PRO A 194 20.49 -0.36 25.06
C PRO A 194 19.05 -0.42 25.54
N ASP A 195 18.30 0.68 25.36
CA ASP A 195 16.86 0.73 25.60
C ASP A 195 16.18 -0.32 24.72
N PRO A 196 15.51 -1.34 25.28
CA PRO A 196 14.89 -2.40 24.50
C PRO A 196 13.72 -1.88 23.65
N ASP A 197 13.10 -0.77 24.03
CA ASP A 197 11.97 -0.15 23.32
C ASP A 197 12.25 1.33 23.01
N PRO A 198 13.21 1.64 22.12
CA PRO A 198 13.66 3.01 21.90
C PRO A 198 12.64 3.87 21.14
N VAL A 199 11.62 3.25 20.53
CA VAL A 199 10.58 3.96 19.78
C VAL A 199 9.41 4.27 20.71
N GLN A 200 9.00 5.54 20.72
CA GLN A 200 7.81 6.04 21.38
C GLN A 200 6.74 6.29 20.33
N VAL A 201 5.56 5.72 20.56
CA VAL A 201 4.39 5.82 19.70
C VAL A 201 3.39 6.73 20.42
N ASN A 202 2.93 7.79 19.76
CA ASN A 202 1.91 8.69 20.30
C ASN A 202 0.70 8.71 19.38
N PHE A 203 -0.49 8.62 19.95
CA PHE A 203 -1.75 8.65 19.25
C PHE A 203 -2.46 9.98 19.49
N TYR A 204 -3.04 10.55 18.44
CA TYR A 204 -3.84 11.76 18.50
C TYR A 204 -5.12 11.56 17.72
N ARG A 205 -6.24 12.04 18.25
CA ARG A 205 -7.48 12.20 17.49
C ARG A 205 -7.44 13.53 16.77
N ILE A 206 -7.76 13.52 15.48
CA ILE A 206 -7.80 14.72 14.65
C ILE A 206 -9.26 15.20 14.61
N ALA A 207 -9.48 16.46 14.94
CA ALA A 207 -10.77 17.12 14.75
C ALA A 207 -10.58 18.34 13.83
N ILE A 208 -11.31 18.33 12.72
CA ILE A 208 -11.43 19.46 11.80
C ILE A 208 -12.84 20.04 12.02
N PRO A 209 -12.99 21.31 12.42
CA PRO A 209 -14.31 21.91 12.60
C PRO A 209 -15.13 21.91 11.31
N ASP A 210 -16.45 21.70 11.41
CA ASP A 210 -17.36 21.76 10.25
C ASP A 210 -17.45 23.16 9.62
N THR A 211 -17.00 24.19 10.35
CA THR A 211 -16.88 25.55 9.84
C THR A 211 -15.65 25.66 8.93
N PRO A 212 -15.73 26.39 7.80
CA PRO A 212 -14.60 26.58 6.88
C PRO A 212 -13.52 27.43 7.54
N THR A 213 -12.70 26.76 8.32
CA THR A 213 -11.57 27.30 9.09
C THR A 213 -10.32 26.57 8.63
N ALA A 214 -9.16 27.17 8.90
CA ALA A 214 -7.87 26.52 8.66
C ALA A 214 -7.38 25.75 9.89
N GLU A 215 -8.18 25.70 10.95
CA GLU A 215 -7.79 25.10 12.23
C GLU A 215 -7.98 23.60 12.21
N VAL A 216 -6.97 22.89 12.70
CA VAL A 216 -7.01 21.44 12.92
C VAL A 216 -6.57 21.20 14.35
N HIS A 217 -7.37 20.47 15.11
CA HIS A 217 -7.06 20.15 16.51
C HIS A 217 -6.52 18.72 16.62
N ALA A 218 -5.41 18.57 17.35
CA ALA A 218 -4.89 17.28 17.78
C ALA A 218 -5.25 17.07 19.26
N LEU A 219 -6.04 16.05 19.55
CA LEU A 219 -6.36 15.63 20.92
C LEU A 219 -5.52 14.42 21.26
N TYR A 220 -4.63 14.54 22.25
CA TYR A 220 -3.80 13.42 22.68
C TYR A 220 -4.68 12.25 23.14
N ALA A 221 -4.47 11.08 22.53
CA ALA A 221 -5.31 9.90 22.71
C ALA A 221 -4.56 8.73 23.36
N GLY A 222 -3.25 8.81 23.55
CA GLY A 222 -2.49 7.77 24.24
C GLY A 222 -1.05 7.68 23.74
N ALA A 223 -0.27 6.82 24.38
CA ALA A 223 1.08 6.49 23.93
C ALA A 223 1.47 5.07 24.28
N GLY A 224 2.41 4.53 23.52
CA GLY A 224 3.05 3.23 23.73
C GLY A 224 4.55 3.30 23.43
N ARG A 225 5.22 2.17 23.64
CA ARG A 225 6.64 2.00 23.30
C ARG A 225 6.86 0.71 22.54
N THR A 226 7.79 0.72 21.61
CA THR A 226 8.14 -0.44 20.79
C THR A 226 9.65 -0.48 20.52
N ASN A 227 10.14 -1.67 20.17
CA ASN A 227 11.54 -1.88 19.81
C ASN A 227 11.91 -1.38 18.40
N LYS A 228 10.91 -1.17 17.54
CA LYS A 228 11.06 -0.74 16.15
C LYS A 228 9.87 0.11 15.72
N PHE A 229 10.06 0.85 14.63
CA PHE A 229 8.95 1.53 13.97
C PHE A 229 7.92 0.50 13.48
N GLY A 230 6.65 0.75 13.75
CA GLY A 230 5.54 -0.16 13.53
C GLY A 230 4.72 0.21 12.31
N ASN A 231 3.88 -0.73 11.87
CA ASN A 231 2.73 -0.44 11.03
C ASN A 231 1.49 -0.84 11.82
N PHE A 232 0.90 0.14 12.52
CA PHE A 232 -0.28 -0.09 13.32
C PHE A 232 -1.52 -0.01 12.43
N ILE A 233 -2.36 -1.04 12.49
CA ILE A 233 -3.54 -1.18 11.64
C ILE A 233 -4.74 -0.81 12.50
N LEU A 234 -5.11 0.47 12.48
CA LEU A 234 -6.08 1.06 13.40
C LEU A 234 -7.18 1.85 12.69
N THR A 235 -8.25 2.11 13.44
CA THR A 235 -9.34 3.05 13.12
C THR A 235 -9.61 3.93 14.34
N GLY A 236 -10.56 4.87 14.25
CA GLY A 236 -11.03 5.63 15.41
C GLY A 236 -11.61 4.78 16.56
N ALA A 237 -11.94 3.52 16.29
CA ALA A 237 -12.65 2.62 17.23
C ALA A 237 -11.77 1.55 17.86
N GLY A 238 -10.67 1.14 17.22
CA GLY A 238 -9.87 0.00 17.64
C GLY A 238 -8.70 -0.30 16.70
N TYR A 239 -8.12 -1.49 16.84
CA TYR A 239 -7.03 -1.97 15.99
C TYR A 239 -7.25 -3.42 15.56
N LEU A 240 -6.60 -3.81 14.47
CA LEU A 240 -6.67 -5.15 13.90
C LEU A 240 -5.44 -5.96 14.28
N GLU A 241 -5.64 -7.13 14.86
CA GLU A 241 -4.63 -8.13 15.15
C GLU A 241 -4.71 -9.30 14.14
N VAL A 242 -3.54 -9.82 13.77
CA VAL A 242 -3.40 -10.98 12.88
C VAL A 242 -2.87 -12.17 13.69
N LEU A 243 -3.70 -13.20 13.82
CA LEU A 243 -3.44 -14.39 14.62
C LEU A 243 -3.07 -15.59 13.74
N ASP A 244 -2.00 -16.30 14.11
CA ASP A 244 -1.63 -17.56 13.47
C ASP A 244 -2.45 -18.71 14.09
N GLN A 245 -3.30 -19.34 13.29
CA GLN A 245 -4.07 -20.51 13.71
C GLN A 245 -3.43 -21.84 13.25
N GLY A 246 -2.20 -21.78 12.73
CA GLY A 246 -1.48 -22.91 12.16
C GLY A 246 -2.00 -23.30 10.78
N HIS A 247 -1.33 -24.28 10.15
CA HIS A 247 -1.76 -24.87 8.88
C HIS A 247 -2.05 -23.88 7.74
N GLN A 248 -1.31 -22.75 7.69
CA GLN A 248 -1.53 -21.70 6.68
C GLN A 248 -2.92 -21.05 6.80
N HIS A 249 -3.44 -20.97 8.02
CA HIS A 249 -4.72 -20.36 8.35
C HIS A 249 -4.50 -19.22 9.33
N TRP A 250 -4.98 -18.02 8.98
CA TRP A 250 -4.76 -16.81 9.78
C TRP A 250 -6.10 -16.18 10.13
N ALA A 251 -6.34 -15.89 11.41
CA ALA A 251 -7.53 -15.15 11.82
C ALA A 251 -7.22 -13.66 11.97
N PHE A 252 -8.27 -12.86 11.85
CA PHE A 252 -8.22 -11.43 12.16
C PHE A 252 -9.12 -11.16 13.35
N ASN A 253 -8.57 -10.49 14.37
CA ASN A 253 -9.34 -9.99 15.50
C ASN A 253 -9.33 -8.47 15.47
N PHE A 254 -10.50 -7.85 15.62
CA PHE A 254 -10.58 -6.41 15.84
C PHE A 254 -10.85 -6.13 17.31
N ASP A 255 -9.86 -5.53 17.96
CA ASP A 255 -9.95 -5.13 19.36
C ASP A 255 -10.34 -3.67 19.44
N THR A 256 -11.52 -3.39 19.99
CA THR A 256 -12.00 -2.04 20.24
C THR A 256 -11.24 -1.41 21.41
N PHE A 257 -11.11 -0.09 21.43
CA PHE A 257 -10.59 0.64 22.59
C PHE A 257 -11.49 0.55 23.83
N SER A 258 -12.73 0.07 23.66
CA SER A 258 -13.64 -0.26 24.77
C SER A 258 -13.41 -1.67 25.35
N GLY A 259 -12.46 -2.44 24.82
CA GLY A 259 -12.09 -3.77 25.31
C GLY A 259 -12.97 -4.91 24.77
N GLN A 260 -13.68 -4.71 23.67
CA GLN A 260 -14.40 -5.77 22.96
C GLN A 260 -13.54 -6.32 21.84
N THR A 261 -13.51 -7.63 21.69
CA THR A 261 -12.83 -8.31 20.58
C THR A 261 -13.86 -8.85 19.61
N TRP A 262 -13.71 -8.54 18.33
CA TRP A 262 -14.55 -9.02 17.24
C TRP A 262 -13.73 -9.98 16.39
N GLU A 263 -14.10 -11.24 16.40
CA GLU A 263 -13.49 -12.25 15.53
C GLU A 263 -14.01 -12.04 14.10
N LEU A 264 -13.10 -11.84 13.16
CA LEU A 264 -13.42 -11.62 11.75
C LEU A 264 -13.07 -12.84 10.91
N ALA A 265 -13.46 -12.83 9.64
CA ALA A 265 -13.20 -13.93 8.73
C ALA A 265 -11.70 -14.24 8.63
N ALA A 266 -11.35 -15.51 8.74
CA ALA A 266 -9.99 -15.99 8.55
C ALA A 266 -9.55 -15.95 7.08
N PHE A 267 -8.25 -16.03 6.87
CA PHE A 267 -7.62 -15.99 5.55
C PHE A 267 -6.58 -17.12 5.40
N ASP A 268 -6.81 -17.99 4.42
CA ASP A 268 -5.88 -19.06 4.07
C ASP A 268 -4.64 -18.48 3.36
N SER A 269 -3.48 -18.52 4.03
CA SER A 269 -2.23 -17.99 3.49
C SER A 269 -0.97 -18.72 3.96
N THR A 270 -0.04 -18.89 3.03
CA THR A 270 1.26 -19.52 3.27
C THR A 270 2.25 -18.59 3.98
N CYS A 271 1.94 -17.31 4.10
CA CYS A 271 2.71 -16.30 4.83
C CYS A 271 1.77 -15.51 5.74
N LYS A 272 2.32 -14.77 6.72
CA LYS A 272 1.51 -13.89 7.57
C LYS A 272 0.84 -12.82 6.70
N PRO A 273 -0.50 -12.70 6.69
CA PRO A 273 -1.16 -11.69 5.88
C PRO A 273 -0.92 -10.29 6.44
N ILE A 274 -0.96 -9.30 5.55
CA ILE A 274 -0.78 -7.89 5.88
C ILE A 274 -2.09 -7.17 5.58
N PRO A 275 -2.94 -6.90 6.60
CA PRO A 275 -4.16 -6.15 6.40
C PRO A 275 -3.92 -4.64 6.36
N VAL A 276 -4.82 -3.94 5.67
CA VAL A 276 -4.87 -2.48 5.57
C VAL A 276 -6.34 -2.07 5.51
N PHE A 277 -6.76 -1.16 6.40
CA PHE A 277 -8.11 -0.62 6.36
C PHE A 277 -8.34 0.21 5.10
N VAL A 278 -9.51 0.05 4.48
CA VAL A 278 -10.00 0.95 3.42
C VAL A 278 -10.92 2.01 4.03
N SER A 279 -11.66 1.59 5.05
CA SER A 279 -12.51 2.42 5.90
C SER A 279 -12.68 1.73 7.26
N SER A 280 -13.44 2.33 8.15
CA SER A 280 -13.88 1.79 9.43
C SER A 280 -14.80 0.58 9.31
N SER A 281 -15.35 0.31 8.11
CA SER A 281 -16.25 -0.83 7.85
C SER A 281 -15.61 -1.96 7.07
N GLU A 282 -14.46 -1.74 6.44
CA GLU A 282 -13.85 -2.68 5.50
C GLU A 282 -12.32 -2.60 5.52
N PHE A 283 -11.66 -3.75 5.34
CA PHE A 283 -10.22 -3.84 5.14
C PHE A 283 -9.89 -4.81 4.02
N VAL A 284 -8.70 -4.65 3.45
CA VAL A 284 -8.11 -5.61 2.52
C VAL A 284 -6.89 -6.26 3.14
N ALA A 285 -6.58 -7.48 2.76
CA ALA A 285 -5.38 -8.16 3.22
C ALA A 285 -4.59 -8.76 2.06
N PHE A 286 -3.27 -8.59 2.11
CA PHE A 286 -2.33 -9.34 1.27
C PHE A 286 -1.98 -10.65 1.91
N ALA A 287 -1.96 -11.69 1.10
CA ALA A 287 -1.55 -13.01 1.52
C ALA A 287 -0.73 -13.69 0.42
N CYS A 288 -0.01 -14.73 0.81
CA CYS A 288 0.68 -15.63 -0.08
C CYS A 288 -0.13 -16.91 -0.31
N HIS A 289 -0.02 -17.51 -1.50
CA HIS A 289 -0.63 -18.80 -1.82
C HIS A 289 0.37 -19.73 -2.52
N ASN A 290 0.20 -21.05 -2.41
CA ASN A 290 1.10 -22.07 -3.00
C ASN A 290 0.91 -22.23 -4.52
N THR A 291 0.28 -21.27 -5.19
CA THR A 291 0.00 -21.30 -6.64
C THR A 291 1.06 -20.57 -7.45
N PRO A 292 1.07 -20.73 -8.80
CA PRO A 292 1.96 -19.98 -9.68
C PRO A 292 1.82 -18.46 -9.54
N THR A 293 0.68 -17.96 -9.08
CA THR A 293 0.53 -16.62 -8.53
C THR A 293 0.79 -16.67 -7.04
N PRO A 294 1.96 -16.23 -6.56
CA PRO A 294 2.27 -16.36 -5.15
C PRO A 294 1.42 -15.43 -4.29
N GLN A 295 0.77 -14.41 -4.86
CA GLN A 295 0.13 -13.37 -4.09
C GLN A 295 -1.37 -13.27 -4.35
N ILE A 296 -2.12 -13.05 -3.28
CA ILE A 296 -3.57 -12.89 -3.29
C ILE A 296 -3.96 -11.64 -2.48
N LEU A 297 -5.01 -10.98 -2.92
CA LEU A 297 -5.65 -9.86 -2.23
C LEU A 297 -7.06 -10.30 -1.86
N GLY A 298 -7.41 -10.18 -0.58
CA GLY A 298 -8.76 -10.45 -0.08
C GLY A 298 -9.41 -9.18 0.45
N GLY A 299 -10.73 -9.05 0.28
CA GLY A 299 -11.53 -7.99 0.89
C GLY A 299 -12.44 -8.54 1.99
N PHE A 300 -12.53 -7.81 3.10
CA PHE A 300 -13.19 -8.23 4.32
C PHE A 300 -14.03 -7.09 4.90
N ASP A 301 -15.19 -7.43 5.46
CA ASP A 301 -16.03 -6.49 6.21
C ASP A 301 -15.85 -6.65 7.72
N MET A 302 -16.28 -5.65 8.49
CA MET A 302 -16.26 -5.70 9.96
C MET A 302 -17.38 -6.56 10.56
N ARG A 303 -18.22 -7.20 9.74
CA ARG A 303 -19.22 -8.18 10.21
C ARG A 303 -18.66 -9.60 10.24
N GLY A 304 -17.41 -9.79 9.82
CA GLY A 304 -16.73 -11.07 9.81
C GLY A 304 -16.93 -11.86 8.53
N ASN A 305 -17.24 -11.21 7.40
CA ASN A 305 -17.33 -11.85 6.10
C ASN A 305 -16.08 -11.57 5.26
N GLN A 306 -15.56 -12.61 4.60
CA GLN A 306 -14.67 -12.44 3.45
C GLN A 306 -15.56 -12.17 2.22
N MET A 307 -15.48 -10.97 1.67
CA MET A 307 -16.34 -10.52 0.58
C MET A 307 -15.87 -11.04 -0.78
N TRP A 308 -14.56 -11.03 -1.01
CA TRP A 308 -13.95 -11.49 -2.26
C TRP A 308 -12.48 -11.84 -2.07
N GLN A 309 -11.91 -12.50 -3.07
CA GLN A 309 -10.49 -12.79 -3.18
C GLN A 309 -10.06 -12.76 -4.64
N GLN A 310 -8.91 -12.15 -4.91
CA GLN A 310 -8.34 -12.06 -6.24
C GLN A 310 -6.85 -12.41 -6.23
N GLY A 311 -6.40 -13.12 -7.26
CA GLY A 311 -4.98 -13.32 -7.53
C GLY A 311 -4.31 -12.04 -8.01
N VAL A 312 -3.12 -11.76 -7.47
CA VAL A 312 -2.29 -10.62 -7.83
C VAL A 312 -1.11 -11.15 -8.63
N PHE A 313 -1.04 -10.78 -9.91
CA PHE A 313 -0.06 -11.33 -10.86
C PHE A 313 1.18 -10.45 -11.01
N GLY A 314 2.32 -11.08 -11.26
CA GLY A 314 3.62 -10.42 -11.48
C GLY A 314 4.41 -10.25 -10.18
N ASP A 315 5.73 -10.28 -10.30
CA ASP A 315 6.62 -9.92 -9.21
C ASP A 315 6.55 -8.41 -9.01
N TYR A 316 6.43 -7.98 -7.75
CA TYR A 316 6.27 -6.57 -7.46
C TYR A 316 6.86 -6.16 -6.12
N LEU A 317 7.03 -4.84 -6.02
CA LEU A 317 7.58 -4.13 -4.89
C LEU A 317 6.69 -2.97 -4.49
N ALA A 318 6.91 -2.46 -3.28
CA ALA A 318 6.35 -1.21 -2.77
C ALA A 318 4.83 -1.08 -3.02
N PRO A 319 4.01 -2.02 -2.49
CA PRO A 319 2.57 -1.83 -2.53
C PRO A 319 2.20 -0.52 -1.84
N HIS A 320 1.41 0.30 -2.52
CA HIS A 320 0.94 1.57 -1.98
C HIS A 320 -0.56 1.70 -2.17
N PHE A 321 -1.20 2.41 -1.24
CA PHE A 321 -2.63 2.58 -1.18
C PHE A 321 -3.01 4.04 -1.04
N VAL A 322 -4.08 4.42 -1.74
CA VAL A 322 -4.80 5.67 -1.48
C VAL A 322 -6.27 5.34 -1.33
N PHE A 323 -6.91 5.89 -0.29
CA PHE A 323 -8.26 5.53 0.10
C PHE A 323 -9.25 6.66 -0.16
N SER A 324 -10.49 6.28 -0.47
CA SER A 324 -11.68 7.12 -0.39
C SER A 324 -12.69 6.38 0.50
N ALA A 325 -12.52 6.52 1.81
CA ALA A 325 -13.32 5.82 2.81
C ALA A 325 -14.84 6.07 2.62
N ALA A 326 -15.21 7.31 2.26
CA ALA A 326 -16.61 7.70 2.03
C ALA A 326 -17.29 6.96 0.86
N SER A 327 -16.52 6.45 -0.10
CA SER A 327 -17.04 5.71 -1.25
C SER A 327 -16.75 4.20 -1.20
N GLY A 328 -16.03 3.74 -0.18
CA GLY A 328 -15.53 2.35 -0.10
C GLY A 328 -14.61 2.01 -1.26
N ARG A 329 -13.78 2.97 -1.71
CA ARG A 329 -12.84 2.78 -2.82
C ARG A 329 -11.41 2.92 -2.36
N PHE A 330 -10.53 2.20 -3.03
CA PHE A 330 -9.09 2.38 -2.87
C PHE A 330 -8.38 2.23 -4.21
N ALA A 331 -7.30 2.97 -4.37
CA ALA A 331 -6.32 2.75 -5.42
C ALA A 331 -5.17 1.92 -4.85
N PHE A 332 -4.77 0.89 -5.58
CA PHE A 332 -3.66 0.00 -5.27
C PHE A 332 -2.59 0.13 -6.35
N GLY A 333 -1.45 0.72 -5.99
CA GLY A 333 -0.29 0.88 -6.86
C GLY A 333 0.82 -0.10 -6.49
N ARG A 334 1.56 -0.57 -7.50
CA ARG A 334 2.68 -1.49 -7.34
C ARG A 334 3.68 -1.34 -8.48
N ILE A 335 4.94 -1.55 -8.15
CA ILE A 335 6.04 -1.56 -9.13
C ILE A 335 6.28 -2.99 -9.57
N LEU A 336 6.13 -3.28 -10.86
CA LEU A 336 6.39 -4.59 -11.44
C LEU A 336 7.87 -4.76 -11.78
N THR A 337 8.44 -5.91 -11.44
CA THR A 337 9.83 -6.27 -11.76
C THR A 337 9.94 -7.35 -12.81
N THR A 338 11.05 -7.37 -13.54
CA THR A 338 11.34 -8.39 -14.55
C THR A 338 11.89 -9.69 -13.96
N THR A 339 12.41 -9.65 -12.73
CA THR A 339 12.96 -10.80 -12.01
C THR A 339 12.22 -11.03 -10.70
N PRO A 340 11.97 -12.30 -10.32
CA PRO A 340 11.41 -12.64 -9.02
C PRO A 340 12.30 -12.16 -7.88
N LEU A 341 11.69 -11.53 -6.88
CA LEU A 341 12.39 -11.02 -5.69
C LEU A 341 12.71 -12.09 -4.63
N ALA A 342 12.57 -13.37 -5.00
CA ALA A 342 12.81 -14.48 -4.08
C ALA A 342 14.26 -14.49 -3.53
N ASP A 343 15.21 -13.91 -4.27
CA ASP A 343 16.59 -13.73 -3.84
C ASP A 343 16.80 -12.34 -3.20
N GLN A 344 16.30 -12.16 -1.97
CA GLN A 344 16.35 -10.92 -1.17
C GLN A 344 17.78 -10.42 -0.80
N THR A 345 18.81 -10.95 -1.44
CA THR A 345 20.22 -10.57 -1.20
C THR A 345 20.77 -9.60 -2.24
N GLU A 346 20.09 -9.40 -3.37
CA GLU A 346 20.54 -8.45 -4.39
C GLU A 346 19.87 -7.09 -4.21
N GLU A 347 20.68 -6.03 -4.22
CA GLU A 347 20.20 -4.65 -4.26
C GLU A 347 19.42 -4.45 -5.56
N LEU A 348 18.19 -3.95 -5.46
CA LEU A 348 17.34 -3.68 -6.61
C LEU A 348 18.07 -2.71 -7.54
N VAL A 349 18.24 -3.10 -8.81
CA VAL A 349 18.85 -2.22 -9.82
C VAL A 349 17.76 -1.61 -10.70
N PRO A 350 17.90 -0.35 -11.18
CA PRO A 350 16.87 0.31 -11.98
C PRO A 350 16.44 -0.47 -13.22
N ALA A 351 17.35 -1.27 -13.80
CA ALA A 351 17.08 -2.12 -14.95
C ALA A 351 16.08 -3.27 -14.68
N GLN A 352 15.84 -3.63 -13.41
CA GLN A 352 14.87 -4.65 -13.02
C GLN A 352 13.43 -4.10 -12.93
N VAL A 353 13.26 -2.78 -12.88
CA VAL A 353 11.94 -2.13 -12.84
C VAL A 353 11.35 -2.06 -14.25
N SER A 354 10.17 -2.65 -14.43
CA SER A 354 9.50 -2.72 -15.73
C SER A 354 8.45 -1.62 -15.91
N SER A 355 7.50 -1.53 -14.98
CA SER A 355 6.37 -0.60 -15.02
C SER A 355 5.75 -0.44 -13.65
N GLU A 356 4.89 0.55 -13.49
CA GLU A 356 3.98 0.68 -12.35
C GLU A 356 2.57 0.33 -12.80
N THR A 357 1.86 -0.49 -12.03
CA THR A 357 0.43 -0.72 -12.26
C THR A 357 -0.35 -0.10 -11.12
N VAL A 358 -1.33 0.73 -11.45
CA VAL A 358 -2.27 1.31 -10.50
C VAL A 358 -3.68 0.85 -10.85
N VAL A 359 -4.39 0.30 -9.87
CA VAL A 359 -5.75 -0.21 -10.04
C VAL A 359 -6.66 0.39 -8.99
N VAL A 360 -7.78 0.97 -9.42
CA VAL A 360 -8.84 1.44 -8.52
C VAL A 360 -9.86 0.33 -8.34
N TYR A 361 -10.17 0.01 -7.08
CA TYR A 361 -11.09 -1.03 -6.68
C TYR A 361 -12.32 -0.46 -5.96
N GLN A 362 -13.45 -1.13 -6.14
CA GLN A 362 -14.56 -1.07 -5.17
C GLN A 362 -14.30 -2.11 -4.08
N ALA A 363 -14.23 -1.69 -2.82
CA ALA A 363 -13.86 -2.56 -1.70
C ALA A 363 -14.91 -3.62 -1.38
N GLU A 364 -16.21 -3.31 -1.46
CA GLU A 364 -17.28 -4.29 -1.20
C GLU A 364 -17.27 -5.47 -2.19
N SER A 365 -17.09 -5.20 -3.48
CA SER A 365 -17.23 -6.22 -4.54
C SER A 365 -15.91 -6.75 -5.12
N GLY A 366 -14.79 -6.11 -4.81
CA GLY A 366 -13.49 -6.41 -5.44
C GLY A 366 -13.41 -6.03 -6.91
N LYS A 367 -14.40 -5.28 -7.41
CA LYS A 367 -14.48 -4.89 -8.81
C LYS A 367 -13.38 -3.87 -9.14
N GLN A 368 -12.60 -4.17 -10.18
CA GLN A 368 -11.66 -3.22 -10.76
C GLN A 368 -12.44 -2.18 -11.58
N ILE A 369 -12.34 -0.91 -11.17
CA ILE A 369 -13.01 0.23 -11.78
C ILE A 369 -12.13 0.85 -12.86
N LEU A 370 -10.84 0.98 -12.57
CA LEU A 370 -9.83 1.56 -13.45
C LEU A 370 -8.54 0.76 -13.28
N LYS A 371 -7.84 0.49 -14.39
CA LYS A 371 -6.48 -0.05 -14.38
C LYS A 371 -5.62 0.78 -15.31
N LEU A 372 -4.48 1.23 -14.80
CA LEU A 372 -3.46 1.96 -15.53
C LEU A 372 -2.13 1.25 -15.39
N ASP A 373 -1.46 1.06 -16.52
CA ASP A 373 -0.06 0.68 -16.56
C ASP A 373 0.76 1.92 -16.95
N CYS A 374 1.76 2.24 -16.13
CA CYS A 374 2.54 3.47 -16.17
C CYS A 374 4.01 3.14 -16.46
N SER A 375 4.55 3.83 -17.45
CA SER A 375 5.97 3.80 -17.83
C SER A 375 6.31 5.18 -18.43
N PRO A 376 7.36 5.87 -17.95
CA PRO A 376 8.27 5.46 -16.87
C PRO A 376 7.55 5.37 -15.52
N VAL A 377 8.17 4.63 -14.59
CA VAL A 377 7.71 4.57 -13.20
C VAL A 377 7.96 5.92 -12.54
N GLU A 378 7.05 6.36 -11.69
CA GLU A 378 7.19 7.56 -10.87
C GLU A 378 7.08 7.07 -9.41
N VAL A 379 8.20 6.66 -8.79
CA VAL A 379 8.14 5.90 -7.52
C VAL A 379 7.66 6.77 -6.36
N THR A 380 6.67 6.22 -5.65
CA THR A 380 6.42 6.17 -4.18
C THR A 380 4.93 5.89 -3.91
N GLY A 381 4.11 5.75 -4.95
CA GLY A 381 2.66 5.63 -4.82
C GLY A 381 1.98 6.94 -4.44
N GLU A 382 2.76 8.01 -4.29
CA GLU A 382 2.30 9.36 -4.02
C GLU A 382 2.07 10.17 -5.30
N ASN A 383 2.35 9.59 -6.48
CA ASN A 383 2.12 10.17 -7.80
C ASN A 383 0.65 10.05 -8.28
N TYR A 384 -0.23 9.43 -7.49
CA TYR A 384 -1.66 9.32 -7.78
C TYR A 384 -2.52 9.57 -6.54
N ALA A 385 -3.77 9.92 -6.76
CA ALA A 385 -4.76 10.11 -5.71
C ALA A 385 -6.18 9.79 -6.17
N ILE A 386 -7.05 9.47 -5.22
CA ILE A 386 -8.49 9.40 -5.41
C ILE A 386 -9.14 10.57 -4.66
N SER A 387 -10.16 11.20 -5.25
CA SER A 387 -10.92 12.26 -4.59
C SER A 387 -11.68 11.71 -3.39
N SER A 388 -11.99 12.58 -2.41
CA SER A 388 -12.68 12.15 -1.18
C SER A 388 -14.04 11.52 -1.45
N ASP A 389 -14.76 11.97 -2.48
CA ASP A 389 -16.02 11.40 -2.96
C ASP A 389 -15.87 10.10 -3.79
N GLY A 390 -14.64 9.73 -4.13
CA GLY A 390 -14.32 8.53 -4.91
C GLY A 390 -14.68 8.62 -6.40
N LEU A 391 -15.04 9.80 -6.91
CA LEU A 391 -15.52 9.99 -8.28
C LEU A 391 -14.45 10.44 -9.26
N SER A 392 -13.27 10.82 -8.78
CA SER A 392 -12.16 11.24 -9.60
C SER A 392 -10.88 10.54 -9.15
N PHE A 393 -10.08 10.15 -10.13
CA PHE A 393 -8.75 9.59 -9.91
C PHE A 393 -7.74 10.43 -10.69
N GLY A 394 -6.70 10.91 -10.01
CA GLY A 394 -5.62 11.68 -10.60
C GLY A 394 -4.32 10.87 -10.57
N ILE A 395 -3.51 10.98 -11.61
CA ILE A 395 -2.19 10.36 -11.69
C ILE A 395 -1.23 11.22 -12.51
N ILE A 396 0.04 11.17 -12.15
CA ILE A 396 1.13 11.74 -12.95
C ILE A 396 1.78 10.62 -13.75
N ARG A 397 1.71 10.75 -15.07
CA ARG A 397 2.39 9.86 -16.02
C ARG A 397 2.59 10.59 -17.36
N ASN A 398 3.54 10.14 -18.16
CA ASN A 398 3.83 10.75 -19.47
C ASN A 398 4.07 12.27 -19.42
N ASN A 399 4.70 12.77 -18.35
CA ASN A 399 4.93 14.19 -18.12
C ASN A 399 3.64 15.05 -18.11
N ALA A 400 2.52 14.43 -17.75
CA ALA A 400 1.23 15.06 -17.63
C ALA A 400 0.55 14.65 -16.32
N LEU A 401 -0.26 15.56 -15.79
CA LEU A 401 -1.26 15.25 -14.78
C LEU A 401 -2.53 14.82 -15.52
N GLU A 402 -2.92 13.56 -15.34
CA GLU A 402 -4.09 12.96 -15.96
C GLU A 402 -5.17 12.73 -14.91
N ILE A 403 -6.41 13.15 -15.22
CA ILE A 403 -7.58 12.95 -14.37
C ILE A 403 -8.58 12.06 -15.09
N TYR A 404 -9.08 11.07 -14.37
CA TYR A 404 -10.08 10.09 -14.79
C TYR A 404 -11.33 10.24 -13.94
N LYS A 405 -12.48 10.35 -14.58
CA LYS A 405 -13.78 10.23 -13.91
C LYS A 405 -14.08 8.77 -13.66
N LEU A 406 -14.36 8.47 -12.41
CA LEU A 406 -14.81 7.16 -11.97
C LEU A 406 -16.35 7.13 -11.99
N PRO A 407 -16.96 5.99 -12.34
CA PRO A 407 -18.42 5.85 -12.30
C PRO A 407 -18.93 6.08 -10.88
N ALA A 408 -20.11 6.69 -10.73
CA ALA A 408 -20.78 6.77 -9.44
C ALA A 408 -21.18 5.37 -8.93
N LEU A 409 -21.29 5.23 -7.61
CA LEU A 409 -21.82 4.00 -7.00
C LEU A 409 -23.24 3.75 -7.49
N ASN A 410 -23.54 2.52 -7.88
CA ASN A 410 -24.90 2.11 -8.23
C ASN A 410 -25.76 1.94 -6.95
N ARG A 411 -27.09 1.77 -7.11
CA ARG A 411 -28.01 1.70 -5.95
C ARG A 411 -27.71 0.55 -4.98
N LYS A 412 -27.24 -0.60 -5.50
CA LYS A 412 -26.85 -1.74 -4.67
C LYS A 412 -25.59 -1.38 -3.87
N GLU A 413 -24.53 -0.94 -4.56
CA GLU A 413 -23.26 -0.53 -3.93
C GLU A 413 -23.49 0.55 -2.84
N GLN A 414 -24.35 1.55 -3.10
CA GLN A 414 -24.70 2.56 -2.10
C GLN A 414 -25.43 1.99 -0.89
N SER A 415 -26.29 1.00 -1.09
CA SER A 415 -27.05 0.34 -0.02
C SER A 415 -26.13 -0.51 0.85
N ASP A 416 -25.24 -1.26 0.23
CA ASP A 416 -24.31 -2.15 0.91
C ASP A 416 -23.27 -1.34 1.70
N LEU A 417 -22.69 -0.30 1.08
CA LEU A 417 -21.78 0.62 1.78
C LEU A 417 -22.44 1.27 3.01
N LYS A 418 -23.71 1.67 2.92
CA LYS A 418 -24.46 2.21 4.07
C LYS A 418 -24.68 1.15 5.15
N LEU A 419 -24.97 -0.08 4.76
CA LEU A 419 -25.16 -1.18 5.69
C LEU A 419 -23.85 -1.49 6.42
N ASP A 420 -22.74 -1.50 5.70
CA ASP A 420 -21.41 -1.80 6.24
C ASP A 420 -20.94 -0.67 7.16
N GLN A 421 -21.11 0.59 6.77
CA GLN A 421 -20.86 1.76 7.62
C GLN A 421 -21.73 1.76 8.89
N ALA A 422 -22.98 1.31 8.80
CA ALA A 422 -23.86 1.20 9.97
C ALA A 422 -23.45 0.06 10.92
N ALA A 423 -22.82 -0.99 10.40
CA ALA A 423 -22.30 -2.12 11.16
C ALA A 423 -20.88 -1.88 11.70
N ALA A 424 -20.17 -0.87 11.20
CA ALA A 424 -18.82 -0.52 11.61
C ALA A 424 -18.74 -0.22 13.11
N PRO A 425 -17.65 -0.64 13.79
CA PRO A 425 -17.33 -0.17 15.12
C PRO A 425 -17.29 1.36 15.16
N LYS A 426 -18.05 1.96 16.08
CA LYS A 426 -18.11 3.41 16.20
C LYS A 426 -16.81 3.96 16.77
N PRO A 427 -16.28 5.07 16.23
CA PRO A 427 -15.20 5.80 16.87
C PRO A 427 -15.56 6.11 18.33
N THR A 428 -14.56 6.05 19.21
CA THR A 428 -14.72 6.32 20.64
C THR A 428 -13.75 7.43 21.04
N ASP A 429 -13.98 8.12 22.16
CA ASP A 429 -12.98 9.05 22.72
C ASP A 429 -12.06 8.37 23.75
N LEU A 430 -12.13 7.05 23.86
CA LEU A 430 -11.33 6.30 24.83
C LEU A 430 -9.84 6.36 24.47
N PRO A 431 -8.94 6.27 25.47
CA PRO A 431 -7.52 6.20 25.21
C PRO A 431 -7.14 5.00 24.34
N VAL A 432 -6.21 5.21 23.42
CA VAL A 432 -5.61 4.17 22.60
C VAL A 432 -4.61 3.40 23.45
N HIS A 433 -4.98 2.18 23.82
CA HIS A 433 -4.11 1.20 24.44
C HIS A 433 -3.94 0.04 23.46
N LEU A 434 -2.73 -0.10 22.92
CA LEU A 434 -2.38 -1.30 22.18
C LEU A 434 -2.01 -2.37 23.20
N THR A 435 -2.83 -3.41 23.29
CA THR A 435 -2.48 -4.62 24.04
C THR A 435 -1.25 -5.20 23.36
N ALA A 436 -0.10 -5.13 24.02
CA ALA A 436 1.13 -5.68 23.47
C ALA A 436 0.87 -7.16 23.18
N ALA A 437 0.95 -7.56 21.91
CA ALA A 437 0.91 -8.96 21.54
C ALA A 437 1.95 -9.70 22.40
N PRO A 438 1.60 -10.82 23.05
CA PRO A 438 2.62 -11.64 23.69
C PRO A 438 3.57 -12.07 22.58
N GLN A 439 4.80 -11.55 22.63
CA GLN A 439 5.90 -12.08 21.86
C GLN A 439 5.89 -13.58 22.13
N THR A 440 5.66 -14.39 21.10
CA THR A 440 5.76 -15.84 21.20
C THR A 440 7.17 -16.13 21.66
N ALA A 441 7.32 -16.35 22.97
CA ALA A 441 8.53 -16.86 23.55
C ALA A 441 8.80 -18.17 22.80
N ALA A 442 9.85 -18.18 22.00
CA ALA A 442 10.38 -19.41 21.44
C ALA A 442 10.44 -20.41 22.59
N ALA A 443 9.72 -21.53 22.42
CA ALA A 443 9.58 -22.56 23.44
C ALA A 443 10.97 -22.90 23.99
N SER A 444 11.26 -22.41 25.20
CA SER A 444 12.44 -22.78 25.95
C SER A 444 12.30 -24.24 26.29
N THR A 445 13.12 -25.06 25.63
CA THR A 445 13.36 -26.47 25.93
C THR A 445 13.51 -26.64 27.46
N PRO A 446 12.79 -27.58 28.09
CA PRO A 446 12.94 -27.82 29.52
C PRO A 446 14.37 -28.25 29.83
N GLU A 447 14.98 -27.50 30.74
CA GLU A 447 16.30 -27.71 31.32
C GLU A 447 16.34 -29.09 31.99
N GLN A 448 17.14 -29.99 31.41
CA GLN A 448 17.42 -31.32 31.94
C GLN A 448 18.43 -31.19 33.10
N PRO A 449 18.23 -31.87 34.25
CA PRO A 449 19.10 -31.72 35.42
C PRO A 449 20.52 -32.20 35.16
N ALA A 450 21.49 -31.39 35.56
CA ALA A 450 22.91 -31.64 35.45
C ALA A 450 23.36 -32.95 36.12
N GLN A 451 24.04 -33.80 35.35
CA GLN A 451 24.90 -34.86 35.89
C GLN A 451 26.34 -34.33 36.08
N PRO A 452 27.05 -34.75 37.14
CA PRO A 452 28.36 -34.21 37.50
C PRO A 452 29.47 -34.73 36.58
N THR A 453 30.32 -33.81 36.12
CA THR A 453 31.52 -34.10 35.32
C THR A 453 32.67 -34.63 36.21
N PRO A 454 33.33 -35.73 35.86
CA PRO A 454 34.59 -36.14 36.47
C PRO A 454 35.79 -35.43 35.83
N ALA A 455 36.85 -35.32 36.64
CA ALA A 455 38.00 -34.45 36.47
C ALA A 455 38.87 -34.66 35.22
N LYS A 456 39.45 -33.54 34.80
CA LYS A 456 40.47 -33.31 33.76
C LYS A 456 41.82 -34.01 34.07
N PRO A 457 42.53 -34.48 33.03
CA PRO A 457 43.97 -34.19 32.89
C PRO A 457 44.25 -33.57 31.51
N ALA A 458 44.75 -32.34 31.45
CA ALA A 458 46.16 -31.98 31.23
C ALA A 458 46.53 -31.88 29.73
N GLN A 459 46.65 -30.64 29.26
CA GLN A 459 47.25 -30.25 27.97
C GLN A 459 48.75 -30.61 27.92
N PRO A 460 49.30 -30.81 26.71
CA PRO A 460 50.12 -29.73 26.12
C PRO A 460 49.86 -29.55 24.61
N SER A 461 49.62 -28.31 24.17
CA SER A 461 50.57 -27.47 23.41
C SER A 461 50.64 -27.79 21.92
N GLN A 462 50.08 -26.91 21.08
CA GLN A 462 50.46 -26.81 19.67
C GLN A 462 50.56 -25.33 19.25
N THR A 463 51.78 -24.96 18.87
CA THR A 463 52.11 -23.81 18.01
C THR A 463 51.92 -24.18 16.52
N PRO A 464 51.89 -23.20 15.60
CA PRO A 464 51.09 -23.21 14.38
C PRO A 464 51.87 -23.54 13.10
N SER A 465 51.16 -24.01 12.07
CA SER A 465 51.52 -23.93 10.65
C SER A 465 50.49 -24.71 9.82
N THR A 466 50.25 -24.50 8.52
CA THR A 466 50.48 -23.44 7.53
C THR A 466 49.82 -23.99 6.26
N ALA A 467 49.12 -23.11 5.52
CA ALA A 467 48.84 -23.13 4.08
C ALA A 467 48.16 -24.32 3.38
N ALA A 468 47.23 -23.89 2.50
CA ALA A 468 47.00 -24.35 1.11
C ALA A 468 46.39 -25.75 0.91
N SER A 469 45.56 -26.03 -0.09
CA SER A 469 44.85 -25.27 -1.13
C SER A 469 44.03 -26.34 -1.90
N SER A 470 43.01 -25.87 -2.62
CA SER A 470 42.52 -26.41 -3.91
C SER A 470 41.59 -27.64 -3.99
N GLN A 471 40.50 -27.39 -4.74
CA GLN A 471 39.92 -28.21 -5.83
C GLN A 471 38.82 -29.24 -5.51
N GLN A 472 37.56 -28.77 -5.61
CA GLN A 472 36.53 -29.06 -6.63
C GLN A 472 36.75 -30.21 -7.66
N PRO A 473 35.72 -30.64 -8.43
CA PRO A 473 34.69 -31.63 -8.12
C PRO A 473 34.67 -32.80 -9.13
N THR A 474 33.83 -33.83 -8.91
CA THR A 474 33.40 -34.73 -9.98
C THR A 474 31.96 -35.23 -9.79
N ALA A 475 31.23 -35.23 -10.90
CA ALA A 475 29.83 -35.61 -11.05
C ALA A 475 29.68 -37.08 -11.49
N ALA A 476 28.52 -37.68 -11.19
CA ALA A 476 27.87 -38.80 -11.91
C ALA A 476 26.47 -39.01 -11.29
N SER A 477 25.37 -38.57 -11.91
CA SER A 477 24.53 -39.30 -12.89
C SER A 477 23.88 -40.58 -12.34
N SER A 478 22.54 -40.63 -12.22
CA SER A 478 21.66 -41.71 -12.73
C SER A 478 20.20 -41.26 -12.71
N GLN A 479 19.47 -41.65 -13.75
CA GLN A 479 18.10 -41.28 -14.11
C GLN A 479 17.14 -42.51 -13.87
N PRO A 480 15.88 -42.58 -14.35
CA PRO A 480 14.68 -42.76 -13.51
C PRO A 480 13.91 -44.10 -13.73
N GLN A 481 12.91 -44.39 -12.88
CA GLN A 481 11.85 -45.39 -13.15
C GLN A 481 10.44 -44.87 -12.74
N PRO A 482 9.39 -45.13 -13.55
CA PRO A 482 7.98 -44.81 -13.27
C PRO A 482 7.14 -46.10 -13.02
N PRO A 483 5.79 -46.09 -13.11
CA PRO A 483 4.84 -45.94 -11.99
C PRO A 483 3.95 -47.18 -11.78
N SER A 484 3.19 -47.20 -10.68
CA SER A 484 2.19 -48.25 -10.39
C SER A 484 0.84 -47.67 -9.95
N THR A 485 -0.18 -47.90 -10.76
CA THR A 485 -1.62 -47.95 -10.40
C THR A 485 -1.96 -49.31 -9.77
N PRO A 486 -3.01 -49.40 -8.92
CA PRO A 486 -4.20 -50.12 -9.38
C PRO A 486 -5.57 -49.62 -8.84
N THR A 487 -6.56 -49.70 -9.74
CA THR A 487 -7.85 -50.40 -9.63
C THR A 487 -8.99 -49.89 -8.73
N THR A 488 -10.10 -49.66 -9.42
CA THR A 488 -11.51 -49.49 -9.06
C THR A 488 -12.15 -50.75 -8.43
N THR A 489 -13.02 -50.59 -7.43
CA THR A 489 -14.14 -51.51 -7.20
C THR A 489 -15.32 -50.78 -6.55
N SER A 490 -16.51 -50.99 -7.10
CA SER A 490 -17.83 -50.51 -6.69
C SER A 490 -18.50 -51.45 -5.67
N SER A 491 -19.27 -50.92 -4.72
CA SER A 491 -20.55 -51.50 -4.24
C SER A 491 -21.29 -50.52 -3.32
N SER A 492 -22.59 -50.73 -3.23
CA SER A 492 -23.68 -49.79 -2.93
C SER A 492 -24.25 -49.93 -1.50
N GLU A 493 -25.03 -48.92 -1.09
CA GLU A 493 -26.16 -48.93 -0.11
C GLU A 493 -25.82 -49.16 1.38
N ASP A 494 -26.49 -48.61 2.40
CA ASP A 494 -27.47 -47.53 2.63
C ASP A 494 -27.64 -47.48 4.18
N ASN A 495 -27.54 -46.30 4.82
CA ASN A 495 -28.35 -45.85 5.97
C ASN A 495 -27.81 -44.60 6.69
N THR A 496 -28.51 -43.49 6.45
CA THR A 496 -29.10 -42.52 7.39
C THR A 496 -28.39 -42.03 8.68
N GLN A 497 -28.43 -40.68 8.81
CA GLN A 497 -28.56 -39.83 10.01
C GLN A 497 -27.25 -39.49 10.75
N GLY A 498 -26.77 -38.25 10.86
CA GLY A 498 -27.23 -36.94 10.41
C GLY A 498 -26.40 -35.87 11.12
N ASP A 499 -25.39 -35.33 10.43
CA ASP A 499 -24.62 -34.15 10.85
C ASP A 499 -24.75 -33.10 9.75
N GLN A 500 -25.05 -31.87 10.14
CA GLN A 500 -25.24 -30.75 9.21
C GLN A 500 -23.90 -30.40 8.54
N ALA A 501 -23.90 -30.48 7.21
CA ALA A 501 -22.77 -30.11 6.37
C ALA A 501 -22.57 -28.57 6.37
N PRO A 502 -21.32 -28.08 6.35
CA PRO A 502 -21.03 -26.66 6.24
C PRO A 502 -21.52 -26.11 4.90
N GLU A 503 -22.06 -24.89 4.97
CA GLU A 503 -22.59 -24.14 3.84
C GLU A 503 -21.60 -24.06 2.69
N HIS A 504 -22.14 -24.26 1.49
CA HIS A 504 -21.41 -24.38 0.25
C HIS A 504 -20.72 -23.03 -0.09
N ARG A 505 -19.40 -22.94 0.10
CA ARG A 505 -18.59 -21.78 -0.33
C ARG A 505 -18.90 -21.45 -1.80
N GLN A 506 -19.18 -20.17 -2.08
CA GLN A 506 -19.29 -19.66 -3.44
C GLN A 506 -17.96 -19.86 -4.17
N ARG A 507 -18.04 -20.33 -5.41
CA ARG A 507 -16.86 -20.54 -6.26
C ARG A 507 -16.28 -19.18 -6.69
N PRO A 508 -14.96 -19.03 -6.83
CA PRO A 508 -14.34 -17.80 -7.31
C PRO A 508 -14.85 -17.44 -8.71
N THR A 509 -15.32 -16.21 -8.90
CA THR A 509 -15.61 -15.66 -10.23
C THR A 509 -14.30 -15.33 -10.94
N LEU A 510 -13.74 -16.33 -11.61
CA LEU A 510 -12.68 -16.14 -12.60
C LEU A 510 -13.28 -15.59 -13.89
N TYR A 511 -12.92 -14.35 -14.25
CA TYR A 511 -13.02 -13.73 -15.58
C TYR A 511 -14.33 -13.94 -16.37
N THR A 512 -15.22 -12.94 -16.34
CA THR A 512 -16.04 -12.64 -17.53
C THR A 512 -15.21 -11.78 -18.49
N LEU A 513 -14.57 -12.43 -19.46
CA LEU A 513 -14.15 -11.73 -20.67
C LEU A 513 -15.40 -11.18 -21.39
N PRO A 514 -15.33 -10.02 -22.08
CA PRO A 514 -16.48 -9.52 -22.83
C PRO A 514 -16.87 -10.51 -23.92
N THR A 515 -18.05 -11.12 -23.80
CA THR A 515 -18.65 -11.91 -24.89
C THR A 515 -19.24 -10.98 -25.93
N ASP A 516 -18.82 -11.16 -27.18
CA ASP A 516 -19.35 -10.49 -28.37
C ASP A 516 -20.87 -10.74 -28.50
N PRO A 517 -21.69 -9.71 -28.77
CA PRO A 517 -23.13 -9.89 -28.90
C PRO A 517 -23.49 -10.23 -30.35
N GLN A 518 -23.15 -11.42 -30.86
CA GLN A 518 -23.73 -11.93 -32.12
C GLN A 518 -23.83 -13.46 -32.14
N ASN A 519 -25.01 -13.99 -31.79
CA ASN A 519 -25.71 -15.08 -32.50
C ASN A 519 -26.88 -15.62 -31.64
N GLU A 520 -27.96 -14.85 -31.53
CA GLU A 520 -29.28 -15.43 -31.34
C GLU A 520 -30.00 -15.34 -32.69
N GLY A 521 -30.15 -16.48 -33.35
CA GLY A 521 -30.97 -16.57 -34.55
C GLY A 521 -30.57 -17.68 -35.51
N SER A 522 -30.95 -18.93 -35.21
CA SER A 522 -31.44 -19.92 -36.18
C SER A 522 -31.73 -21.26 -35.52
N ALA A 523 -32.96 -21.43 -35.06
CA ALA A 523 -33.62 -22.74 -34.96
C ALA A 523 -35.13 -22.57 -35.20
N LYS A 524 -35.48 -22.13 -36.43
CA LYS A 524 -36.56 -22.68 -37.26
C LYS A 524 -36.47 -22.09 -38.66
#